data_AF-A0A519PJY0-F1
#
_entry.id   AF-A0A519PJY0-F1
#
_cell.length_a   1.000
_cell.length_b   1.000
_cell.length_c   1.000
_cell.angle_alpha   90.00
_cell.angle_beta   90.00
_cell.angle_gamma   90.00
#
_symmetry.space_group_name_H-M   'P 1'
#
loop_
_entity.id
_entity.type
_entity.pdbx_description
1 polymer ?
#
loop_
_entity_poly.entity_id
_entity_poly.type
_entity_poly.pdbx_seq_one_letter_code
_entity_poly.pdbx_strand_id
1 'polypeptide(L)'
;MADGAPKVAFLDVDRSLSGRAWRQRPAEPAITRAHMQTLGLDEPLARALASRGVRADQGADFLKPTLNALFPDPSSFMDMDAAATAIINGLTGGRSIHVFADYDVDGASSAALLVRWFRAMGADLPIYVPDRITEGYGPSARAFDTLKASGADLVI
;
A
#
# COMPACT_ATOMS: atom_id res chain seq x y z
N MET A 1 27.00 -2.81 1.72
CA MET A 1 28.44 -2.46 1.61
C MET A 1 28.54 -1.27 0.67
N ALA A 2 29.21 -0.21 1.12
CA ALA A 2 29.39 1.05 0.41
C ALA A 2 30.48 0.89 -0.66
N ASP A 3 30.05 0.88 -1.91
CA ASP A 3 30.85 1.00 -3.11
C ASP A 3 31.38 2.45 -3.20
N GLY A 4 32.61 2.65 -2.71
CA GLY A 4 33.33 3.92 -2.63
C GLY A 4 33.73 4.55 -3.97
N ALA A 5 32.89 4.46 -4.99
CA ALA A 5 33.05 5.25 -6.21
C ALA A 5 32.73 6.73 -5.91
N PRO A 6 33.55 7.69 -6.38
CA PRO A 6 33.24 9.09 -6.24
C PRO A 6 31.92 9.37 -6.97
N LYS A 7 30.87 9.69 -6.21
CA LYS A 7 29.58 10.06 -6.80
C LYS A 7 29.81 11.39 -7.54
N VAL A 8 29.85 11.32 -8.87
CA VAL A 8 29.97 12.51 -9.74
C VAL A 8 28.69 13.33 -9.62
N ALA A 9 28.82 14.65 -9.49
CA ALA A 9 27.68 15.55 -9.50
C ALA A 9 27.11 15.62 -10.91
N PHE A 10 25.78 15.53 -11.04
CA PHE A 10 25.16 15.65 -12.36
C PHE A 10 25.27 17.10 -12.83
N LEU A 11 25.75 17.30 -14.06
CA LEU A 11 26.02 18.63 -14.66
C LEU A 11 26.96 19.50 -13.82
N ASP A 12 27.90 18.88 -13.09
CA ASP A 12 28.86 19.55 -12.21
C ASP A 12 28.21 20.41 -11.09
N VAL A 13 26.94 20.16 -10.77
CA VAL A 13 26.24 20.85 -9.68
C VAL A 13 26.42 20.09 -8.37
N ASP A 14 27.55 20.28 -7.70
CA ASP A 14 27.80 19.73 -6.36
C ASP A 14 27.02 20.48 -5.27
N ARG A 15 26.65 21.75 -5.53
CA ARG A 15 25.88 22.60 -4.62
C ARG A 15 24.87 23.46 -5.37
N SER A 16 23.58 23.11 -5.27
CA SER A 16 22.48 23.94 -5.77
C SER A 16 22.23 25.17 -4.89
N LEU A 17 21.28 26.03 -5.31
CA LEU A 17 20.81 27.18 -4.52
C LEU A 17 20.34 26.79 -3.11
N SER A 18 19.77 25.59 -2.93
CA SER A 18 19.34 25.06 -1.62
C SER A 18 20.41 24.21 -0.93
N GLY A 19 21.65 24.21 -1.42
CA GLY A 19 22.78 23.49 -0.85
C GLY A 19 22.80 21.98 -1.17
N ARG A 20 22.07 21.53 -2.20
CA ARG A 20 21.94 20.10 -2.55
C ARG A 20 22.72 19.75 -3.80
N ALA A 21 23.42 18.61 -3.80
CA ALA A 21 24.08 18.07 -4.99
C ALA A 21 23.06 17.49 -5.98
N TRP A 22 23.26 17.73 -7.27
CA TRP A 22 22.47 17.07 -8.31
C TRP A 22 23.01 15.67 -8.54
N ARG A 23 22.11 14.68 -8.58
CA ARG A 23 22.45 13.28 -8.77
C ARG A 23 21.60 12.70 -9.88
N GLN A 24 22.25 12.12 -10.88
CA GLN A 24 21.56 11.33 -11.87
C GLN A 24 21.17 10.00 -11.24
N ARG A 25 19.89 9.65 -11.33
CA ARG A 25 19.43 8.32 -10.93
C ARG A 25 20.02 7.30 -11.93
N PRO A 26 20.73 6.26 -11.46
CA PRO A 26 21.25 5.22 -12.35
C PRO A 26 20.10 4.56 -13.13
N ALA A 27 20.37 4.23 -14.39
CA ALA A 27 19.45 3.51 -15.25
C ALA A 27 20.28 2.57 -16.13
N GLU A 28 19.94 1.28 -16.15
CA GLU A 28 20.68 0.31 -16.94
C GLU A 28 20.46 0.58 -18.45
N PRO A 29 21.53 0.81 -19.23
CA PRO A 29 21.39 1.09 -20.67
C PRO A 29 20.76 -0.06 -21.46
N ALA A 30 20.93 -1.30 -21.01
CA ALA A 30 20.29 -2.46 -21.62
C ALA A 30 18.76 -2.45 -21.41
N ILE A 31 18.32 -2.24 -20.17
CA ILE A 31 16.88 -2.14 -19.82
C ILE A 31 16.24 -0.94 -20.50
N THR A 32 16.94 0.21 -20.54
CA THR A 32 16.46 1.42 -21.25
C THR A 32 16.23 1.12 -22.73
N ARG A 33 17.20 0.51 -23.43
CA ARG A 33 17.03 0.13 -24.84
C ARG A 33 15.92 -0.89 -25.06
N ALA A 34 15.79 -1.86 -24.15
CA ALA A 34 14.72 -2.85 -24.21
C ALA A 34 13.34 -2.16 -24.16
N HIS A 35 13.12 -1.25 -23.20
CA HIS A 35 11.88 -0.48 -23.10
C HIS A 35 11.60 0.36 -24.34
N MET A 36 12.61 0.99 -24.95
CA MET A 36 12.42 1.73 -26.21
C MET A 36 11.93 0.81 -27.33
N GLN A 37 12.53 -0.37 -27.46
CA GLN A 37 12.22 -1.31 -28.54
C GLN A 37 10.89 -2.04 -28.34
N THR A 38 10.60 -2.51 -27.13
CA THR A 38 9.44 -3.36 -26.85
C THR A 38 8.17 -2.55 -26.60
N LEU A 39 8.30 -1.34 -26.04
CA LEU A 39 7.16 -0.49 -25.68
C LEU A 39 7.00 0.73 -26.61
N GLY A 40 7.93 0.93 -27.55
CA GLY A 40 7.91 2.09 -28.46
C GLY A 40 8.11 3.43 -27.74
N LEU A 41 8.78 3.42 -26.58
CA LEU A 41 9.00 4.62 -25.78
C LEU A 41 10.18 5.43 -26.29
N ASP A 42 10.05 6.76 -26.21
CA ASP A 42 11.20 7.65 -26.33
C ASP A 42 12.18 7.44 -25.17
N GLU A 43 13.45 7.73 -25.44
CA GLU A 43 14.57 7.50 -24.51
C GLU A 43 14.32 8.06 -23.10
N PRO A 44 13.80 9.30 -22.90
CA PRO A 44 13.59 9.82 -21.56
C PRO A 44 12.58 9.01 -20.75
N LEU A 45 11.53 8.49 -21.39
CA LEU A 45 10.52 7.66 -20.74
C LEU A 45 11.07 6.26 -20.44
N ALA A 46 11.77 5.66 -21.40
CA ALA A 46 12.41 4.37 -21.21
C ALA A 46 13.45 4.40 -20.08
N ARG A 47 14.26 5.46 -20.02
CA ARG A 47 15.23 5.68 -18.94
C ARG A 47 14.53 5.89 -17.61
N ALA A 48 13.40 6.60 -17.60
CA ALA A 48 12.62 6.83 -16.38
C ALA A 48 12.08 5.52 -15.79
N LEU A 49 11.66 4.55 -16.63
CA LEU A 49 11.26 3.21 -16.20
C LEU A 49 12.45 2.41 -15.66
N ALA A 50 13.54 2.32 -16.43
CA ALA A 50 14.75 1.59 -16.03
C ALA A 50 15.31 2.13 -14.70
N SER A 51 15.32 3.46 -14.52
CA SER A 51 15.78 4.10 -13.28
C SER A 51 14.92 3.79 -12.05
N ARG A 52 13.66 3.38 -12.25
CA ARG A 52 12.76 2.93 -11.18
C ARG A 52 12.89 1.44 -10.86
N GLY A 53 13.81 0.73 -11.53
CA GLY A 53 13.98 -0.72 -11.37
C GLY A 53 12.93 -1.54 -12.11
N VAL A 54 12.16 -0.92 -13.03
CA VAL A 54 11.20 -1.64 -13.86
C VAL A 54 11.97 -2.42 -14.92
N ARG A 55 11.95 -3.76 -14.81
CA ARG A 55 12.62 -4.64 -15.76
C ARG A 55 11.93 -4.61 -17.12
N ALA A 56 12.63 -5.04 -18.16
CA ALA A 56 12.13 -5.05 -19.53
C ALA A 56 10.81 -5.82 -19.69
N ASP A 57 10.64 -6.93 -18.95
CA ASP A 57 9.44 -7.76 -18.94
C ASP A 57 8.26 -7.13 -18.16
N GLN A 58 8.52 -6.14 -17.30
CA GLN A 58 7.50 -5.52 -16.44
C GLN A 58 6.93 -4.20 -17.01
N GLY A 59 7.54 -3.66 -18.07
CA GLY A 59 7.27 -2.29 -18.50
C GLY A 59 5.84 -2.07 -19.02
N ALA A 60 5.24 -3.07 -19.67
CA ALA A 60 3.86 -2.98 -20.14
C ALA A 60 2.87 -2.87 -18.97
N ASP A 61 2.97 -3.76 -17.99
CA ASP A 61 2.10 -3.77 -16.80
C ASP A 61 2.34 -2.55 -15.91
N PHE A 62 3.58 -2.06 -15.85
CA PHE A 62 3.89 -0.83 -15.12
C PHE A 62 3.18 0.40 -15.72
N LEU A 63 3.11 0.50 -17.05
CA LEU A 63 2.46 1.63 -17.73
C LEU A 63 0.94 1.49 -17.79
N LYS A 64 0.44 0.26 -17.85
CA LYS A 64 -0.99 -0.06 -17.97
C LYS A 64 -1.36 -1.09 -16.90
N PRO A 65 -1.31 -0.70 -15.61
CA PRO A 65 -1.59 -1.62 -14.52
C PRO A 65 -3.04 -2.08 -14.61
N THR A 66 -3.24 -3.40 -14.55
CA THR A 66 -4.57 -3.99 -14.37
C THR A 66 -4.59 -4.75 -13.06
N LEU A 67 -5.75 -4.81 -12.40
CA LEU A 67 -5.89 -5.63 -11.21
C LEU A 67 -5.53 -7.09 -11.53
N ASN A 68 -6.05 -7.66 -12.61
CA ASN A 68 -5.76 -9.06 -12.97
C ASN A 68 -4.25 -9.37 -13.14
N ALA A 69 -3.46 -8.42 -13.67
CA ALA A 69 -2.02 -8.63 -13.87
C ALA A 69 -1.19 -8.43 -12.59
N LEU A 70 -1.67 -7.59 -11.67
CA LEU A 70 -0.87 -7.10 -10.54
C LEU A 70 -1.41 -7.49 -9.17
N PHE A 71 -2.61 -8.06 -9.09
CA PHE A 71 -3.18 -8.47 -7.81
C PHE A 71 -2.43 -9.71 -7.32
N PRO A 72 -1.65 -9.61 -6.23
CA PRO A 72 -1.00 -10.78 -5.68
C PRO A 72 -2.06 -11.73 -5.13
N ASP A 73 -1.68 -13.00 -4.98
CA ASP A 73 -2.48 -13.95 -4.23
C ASP A 73 -2.67 -13.42 -2.79
N PRO A 74 -3.91 -13.10 -2.35
CA PRO A 74 -4.14 -12.61 -0.99
C PRO A 74 -3.66 -13.60 0.08
N SER A 75 -3.68 -14.90 -0.19
CA SER A 75 -3.21 -15.93 0.73
C SER A 75 -1.70 -15.87 0.97
N SER A 76 -0.95 -15.06 0.19
CA SER A 76 0.46 -14.78 0.45
C SER A 76 0.71 -13.86 1.65
N PHE A 77 -0.31 -13.12 2.11
CA PHE A 77 -0.22 -12.34 3.34
C PHE A 77 -0.30 -13.26 4.56
N MET A 78 0.54 -12.98 5.57
CA MET A 78 0.55 -13.71 6.83
C MET A 78 -0.86 -13.73 7.44
N ASP A 79 -1.33 -14.93 7.78
CA ASP A 79 -2.63 -15.20 8.40
C ASP A 79 -3.87 -14.70 7.63
N MET A 80 -3.75 -14.39 6.34
CA MET A 80 -4.90 -13.90 5.55
C MET A 80 -6.07 -14.88 5.52
N ASP A 81 -5.79 -16.17 5.25
CA ASP A 81 -6.83 -17.20 5.20
C ASP A 81 -7.49 -17.41 6.57
N ALA A 82 -6.70 -17.31 7.65
CA ALA A 82 -7.19 -17.40 9.01
C ALA A 82 -8.10 -16.21 9.36
N ALA A 83 -7.68 -14.98 9.01
CA ALA A 83 -8.46 -13.77 9.20
C ALA A 83 -9.77 -13.81 8.40
N ALA A 84 -9.71 -14.17 7.12
CA ALA A 84 -10.89 -14.32 6.27
C ALA A 84 -11.86 -15.37 6.84
N THR A 85 -11.34 -16.51 7.30
CA THR A 85 -12.15 -17.55 7.94
C THR A 85 -12.81 -17.05 9.23
N ALA A 86 -12.08 -16.33 10.09
CA ALA A 86 -12.62 -15.76 11.33
C ALA A 86 -13.74 -14.75 11.06
N ILE A 87 -13.57 -13.92 10.02
CA ILE A 87 -14.56 -12.92 9.58
C ILE A 87 -15.83 -13.61 9.07
N ILE A 88 -15.70 -14.58 8.17
CA ILE A 88 -16.84 -15.31 7.60
C ILE A 88 -17.58 -16.13 8.66
N ASN A 89 -16.85 -16.79 9.57
CA ASN A 89 -17.46 -17.50 10.70
C ASN A 89 -18.17 -16.53 11.66
N GLY A 90 -17.62 -15.33 11.87
CA GLY A 90 -18.27 -14.28 12.64
C GLY A 90 -19.60 -13.86 12.01
N LEU A 91 -19.59 -13.59 10.71
CA LEU A 91 -20.76 -13.14 9.96
C LEU A 91 -21.86 -14.21 9.92
N THR A 92 -21.51 -15.44 9.55
CA THR A 92 -22.49 -16.54 9.45
C THR A 92 -23.00 -17.00 10.82
N GLY A 93 -22.19 -16.85 11.87
CA GLY A 93 -22.59 -17.12 13.26
C GLY A 93 -23.41 -16.00 13.91
N GLY A 94 -23.69 -14.90 13.22
CA GLY A 94 -24.46 -13.77 13.76
C GLY A 94 -23.75 -13.03 14.90
N ARG A 95 -22.41 -13.09 14.96
CA ARG A 95 -21.60 -12.37 15.97
C ARG A 95 -21.65 -10.87 15.72
N SER A 96 -21.57 -10.07 16.78
CA SER A 96 -21.42 -8.63 16.62
C SER A 96 -20.00 -8.31 16.17
N ILE A 97 -19.86 -7.81 14.94
CA ILE A 97 -18.58 -7.44 14.34
C ILE A 97 -18.47 -5.92 14.31
N HIS A 98 -17.34 -5.38 14.75
CA HIS A 98 -17.05 -3.95 14.74
C HIS A 98 -15.75 -3.71 13.95
N VAL A 99 -15.66 -2.58 13.26
CA VAL A 99 -14.43 -2.16 12.57
C VAL A 99 -13.70 -1.16 13.46
N PHE A 100 -12.44 -1.43 13.80
CA PHE A 100 -11.54 -0.45 14.38
C PHE A 100 -10.79 0.24 13.24
N ALA A 101 -11.07 1.50 12.98
CA ALA A 101 -10.45 2.25 11.89
C ALA A 101 -9.48 3.30 12.41
N ASP A 102 -8.44 3.58 11.63
CA ASP A 102 -7.59 4.75 11.83
C ASP A 102 -8.26 6.02 11.28
N TYR A 103 -7.86 7.18 11.80
CA TYR A 103 -8.45 8.47 11.45
C TYR A 103 -7.94 9.07 10.13
N ASP A 104 -6.90 8.48 9.54
CA ASP A 104 -6.37 8.96 8.27
C ASP A 104 -7.21 8.49 7.07
N VAL A 105 -6.84 8.94 5.87
CA VAL A 105 -7.60 8.64 4.65
C VAL A 105 -7.57 7.15 4.32
N ASP A 106 -6.48 6.45 4.63
CA ASP A 106 -6.34 5.02 4.37
C ASP A 106 -7.25 4.21 5.30
N GLY A 107 -7.23 4.51 6.60
CA GLY A 107 -8.10 3.92 7.61
C GLY A 107 -9.59 4.15 7.33
N ALA A 108 -9.98 5.39 7.03
CA ALA A 108 -11.37 5.73 6.72
C ALA A 108 -11.87 5.04 5.44
N SER A 109 -11.04 4.99 4.39
CA SER A 109 -11.42 4.36 3.12
C SER A 109 -11.50 2.84 3.21
N SER A 110 -10.59 2.21 3.96
CA SER A 110 -10.58 0.77 4.22
C SER A 110 -11.78 0.34 5.06
N ALA A 111 -12.12 1.09 6.10
CA ALA A 111 -13.31 0.83 6.91
C ALA A 111 -14.60 0.96 6.09
N ALA A 112 -14.70 1.99 5.25
CA ALA A 112 -15.83 2.16 4.34
C ALA A 112 -15.95 1.00 3.34
N LEU A 113 -14.83 0.47 2.85
CA LEU A 113 -14.81 -0.70 1.95
C LEU A 113 -15.37 -1.94 2.65
N LEU A 114 -14.90 -2.24 3.87
CA LEU A 114 -15.41 -3.36 4.67
C LEU A 114 -16.91 -3.21 4.93
N VAL A 115 -17.36 -2.06 5.43
CA VAL A 115 -18.78 -1.81 5.70
C VAL A 115 -19.64 -1.96 4.45
N ARG A 116 -19.17 -1.48 3.28
CA ARG A 116 -19.89 -1.65 2.02
C ARG A 116 -20.01 -3.12 1.62
N TRP A 117 -18.94 -3.90 1.78
CA TRP A 117 -18.97 -5.33 1.49
C TRP A 117 -19.93 -6.07 2.44
N PHE A 118 -19.88 -5.80 3.74
CA PHE A 118 -20.80 -6.40 4.71
C PHE A 118 -22.27 -6.01 4.44
N ARG A 119 -22.54 -4.77 4.04
CA ARG A 119 -23.90 -4.33 3.65
C ARG A 119 -24.42 -5.11 2.45
N ALA A 120 -23.56 -5.40 1.48
CA ALA A 120 -23.92 -6.27 0.36
C ALA A 120 -24.25 -7.71 0.81
N MET A 121 -23.68 -8.15 1.94
CA MET A 121 -23.98 -9.42 2.60
C MET A 121 -25.14 -9.33 3.61
N GLY A 122 -25.82 -8.18 3.72
CA GLY A 122 -26.98 -7.99 4.61
C GLY A 122 -26.63 -7.65 6.07
N ALA A 123 -25.40 -7.25 6.36
CA ALA A 123 -24.95 -6.85 7.69
C ALA A 123 -24.44 -5.40 7.71
N ASP A 124 -24.64 -4.69 8.82
CA ASP A 124 -24.09 -3.35 9.03
C ASP A 124 -23.12 -3.38 10.21
N LEU A 125 -21.91 -2.89 10.00
CA LEU A 125 -20.84 -2.93 11.01
C LEU A 125 -20.68 -1.55 11.64
N PRO A 126 -20.75 -1.44 12.98
CA PRO A 126 -20.30 -0.26 13.69
C PRO A 126 -18.81 0.01 13.41
N ILE A 127 -18.46 1.29 13.29
CA ILE A 127 -17.07 1.74 13.13
C ILE A 127 -16.66 2.47 14.39
N TYR A 128 -15.51 2.11 14.93
CA TYR A 128 -14.82 2.84 15.99
C TYR A 128 -13.60 3.55 15.41
N VAL A 129 -13.49 4.85 15.63
CA VAL A 129 -12.30 5.63 15.29
C VAL A 129 -11.81 6.28 16.59
N PRO A 130 -10.58 5.98 17.05
CA PRO A 130 -10.06 6.55 18.30
C PRO A 130 -9.87 8.06 18.15
N ASP A 131 -10.18 8.81 19.22
CA ASP A 131 -9.84 10.22 19.26
C ASP A 131 -8.32 10.39 19.45
N ARG A 132 -7.65 10.92 18.42
CA ARG A 132 -6.19 11.04 18.38
C ARG A 132 -5.61 11.84 19.56
N ILE A 133 -6.33 12.83 20.07
CA ILE A 133 -5.83 13.75 21.10
C ILE A 133 -5.95 13.10 22.47
N THR A 134 -7.05 12.39 22.72
CA THR A 134 -7.39 11.87 24.04
C THR A 134 -7.10 10.39 24.21
N GLU A 135 -7.00 9.62 23.13
CA GLU A 135 -6.74 8.17 23.13
C GLU A 135 -5.38 7.79 22.54
N GLY A 136 -4.78 8.66 21.73
CA GLY A 136 -3.52 8.37 21.04
C GLY A 136 -3.72 7.66 19.71
N TYR A 137 -2.69 6.92 19.26
CA TYR A 137 -2.67 6.24 17.95
C TYR A 137 -2.87 4.74 18.09
N GLY A 138 -3.77 4.18 17.29
CA GLY A 138 -3.93 2.74 17.12
C GLY A 138 -4.63 2.01 18.28
N PRO A 139 -4.58 0.67 18.27
CA PRO A 139 -5.30 -0.15 19.23
C PRO A 139 -4.79 0.07 20.67
N SER A 140 -5.72 0.19 21.62
CA SER A 140 -5.41 0.34 23.04
C SER A 140 -6.35 -0.52 23.89
N ALA A 141 -5.91 -0.89 25.10
CA ALA A 141 -6.75 -1.65 26.03
C ALA A 141 -8.09 -0.94 26.28
N ARG A 142 -8.06 0.38 26.51
CA ARG A 142 -9.28 1.18 26.71
C ARG A 142 -10.22 1.11 25.50
N ALA A 143 -9.70 1.20 24.28
CA ALA A 143 -10.55 1.12 23.09
C ALA A 143 -11.20 -0.26 22.95
N PHE A 144 -10.46 -1.34 23.23
CA PHE A 144 -11.02 -2.69 23.23
C PHE A 144 -12.02 -2.92 24.37
N ASP A 145 -11.80 -2.31 25.55
CA ASP A 145 -12.77 -2.33 26.64
C ASP A 145 -14.08 -1.63 26.21
N THR A 146 -13.98 -0.48 25.54
CA THR A 146 -15.13 0.23 24.96
C THR A 146 -15.84 -0.61 23.91
N LEU A 147 -15.12 -1.16 22.94
CA LEU A 147 -15.69 -2.03 21.90
C LEU A 147 -16.38 -3.25 22.52
N LYS A 148 -15.77 -3.88 23.52
CA LYS A 148 -16.37 -5.04 24.20
C LYS A 148 -17.62 -4.64 24.97
N ALA A 149 -17.62 -3.50 25.65
CA ALA A 149 -18.79 -2.95 26.32
C ALA A 149 -19.91 -2.58 25.34
N SER A 150 -19.58 -2.19 24.11
CA SER A 150 -20.52 -1.98 23.00
C SER A 150 -21.00 -3.28 22.34
N GLY A 151 -20.63 -4.44 22.87
CA GLY A 151 -21.09 -5.75 22.44
C GLY A 151 -20.25 -6.40 21.35
N ALA A 152 -19.08 -5.86 21.00
CA ALA A 152 -18.22 -6.47 19.98
C ALA A 152 -17.79 -7.89 20.40
N ASP A 153 -18.05 -8.85 19.52
CA ASP A 153 -17.53 -10.21 19.62
C ASP A 153 -16.29 -10.41 18.77
N LEU A 154 -16.20 -9.69 17.65
CA LEU A 154 -15.05 -9.65 16.74
C LEU A 154 -14.76 -8.20 16.40
N VAL A 155 -13.48 -7.83 16.42
CA VAL A 155 -13.00 -6.54 15.94
C VAL A 155 -12.14 -6.80 14.70
N ILE A 156 -12.43 -6.09 13.62
CA ILE A 156 -11.64 -6.06 12.38
C ILE A 156 -10.82 -4.78 12.38
#